data_AF-A0A288QAC8-F1
#
_entry.id   AF-A0A288QAC8-F1
#
_cell.length_a   1.000
_cell.length_b   1.000
_cell.length_c   1.000
_cell.angle_alpha   90.00
_cell.angle_beta   90.00
_cell.angle_gamma   90.00
#
_symmetry.space_group_name_H-M   'P 1'
#
loop_
_entity.id
_entity.type
_entity.pdbx_description
1 polymer ?
#
loop_
_entity_poly.entity_id
_entity_poly.type
_entity_poly.pdbx_seq_one_letter_code
_entity_poly.pdbx_strand_id
1 'polypeptide(L)'
;MSQILIIVIFIAAMYFMMIRPQQKQAKQRQQMLAQIQKGTKVVTIGGLHGIVDSLDEKIVVLDVEGVYLTFDRSAIRTVVPTETTPVVTPAAAEATEPVVEEVVEDKDVNVK
;
A
#
# COMPACT_ATOMS: atom_id res chain seq x y z
N MET A 1 2.31 37.26 -32.19
CA MET A 1 2.58 35.83 -32.44
C MET A 1 3.66 35.23 -31.54
N SER A 2 4.72 35.96 -31.14
CA SER A 2 5.81 35.40 -30.31
C SER A 2 5.39 34.95 -28.89
N GLN A 3 4.47 35.65 -28.22
CA GLN A 3 3.99 35.26 -26.88
C GLN A 3 3.16 33.96 -26.86
N ILE A 4 2.44 33.66 -27.96
CA ILE A 4 1.64 32.43 -28.07
C ILE A 4 2.57 31.22 -28.10
N LEU A 5 3.74 31.36 -28.72
CA LEU A 5 4.74 30.29 -28.82
C LEU A 5 5.31 29.90 -27.44
N ILE A 6 5.59 30.90 -26.59
CA ILE A 6 6.04 30.67 -25.20
C ILE A 6 4.95 29.97 -24.37
N ILE A 7 3.69 30.42 -24.49
CA ILE A 7 2.56 29.82 -23.77
C ILE A 7 2.32 28.37 -24.19
N VAL A 8 2.38 28.09 -25.49
CA VAL A 8 2.22 26.73 -26.02
C VAL A 8 3.34 25.80 -25.54
N ILE A 9 4.59 26.28 -25.51
CA ILE A 9 5.73 25.51 -24.96
C ILE A 9 5.54 25.21 -23.48
N PHE A 10 5.09 26.18 -22.69
CA PHE A 10 4.87 25.97 -21.25
C PHE A 10 3.76 24.95 -20.98
N ILE A 11 2.63 25.05 -21.69
CA ILE A 11 1.54 24.06 -21.59
C ILE A 11 2.00 22.68 -22.04
N ALA A 12 2.76 22.60 -23.14
CA ALA A 12 3.31 21.34 -23.62
C ALA A 12 4.28 20.70 -22.61
N ALA A 13 5.15 21.50 -21.98
CA ALA A 13 6.08 21.03 -20.95
C ALA A 13 5.33 20.53 -19.71
N MET A 14 4.33 21.28 -19.22
CA MET A 14 3.53 20.89 -18.06
C MET A 14 2.72 19.62 -18.34
N TYR A 15 2.09 19.51 -19.52
CA TYR A 15 1.33 18.33 -19.92
C TYR A 15 2.23 17.09 -20.03
N PHE A 16 3.38 17.23 -20.68
CA PHE A 16 4.33 16.13 -20.83
C PHE A 16 4.90 15.67 -19.49
N MET A 17 5.21 16.62 -18.60
CA MET A 17 5.71 16.34 -17.27
C MET A 17 4.66 15.75 -16.34
N MET A 18 3.35 16.00 -16.53
CA MET A 18 2.28 15.43 -15.68
C MET A 18 1.76 14.08 -16.19
N ILE A 19 1.67 13.89 -17.52
CA ILE A 19 1.13 12.64 -18.08
C ILE A 19 2.09 11.46 -17.92
N ARG A 20 3.40 11.71 -18.00
CA ARG A 20 4.44 10.70 -17.83
C ARG A 20 4.52 10.12 -16.40
N PRO A 21 4.51 10.89 -15.31
CA PRO A 21 4.50 10.36 -13.95
C PRO A 21 3.16 9.71 -13.59
N GLN A 22 2.02 10.24 -14.08
CA GLN A 22 0.72 9.63 -13.83
C GLN A 22 0.63 8.21 -14.41
N GLN A 23 1.09 8.02 -15.65
CA GLN A 23 1.14 6.68 -16.25
C GLN A 23 2.05 5.73 -15.47
N LYS A 24 3.17 6.21 -14.91
CA LYS A 24 4.06 5.38 -14.07
C LYS A 24 3.37 4.94 -12.78
N GLN A 25 2.67 5.85 -12.09
CA GLN A 25 1.96 5.53 -10.85
C GLN A 25 0.78 4.56 -11.10
N ALA A 26 0.01 4.77 -12.18
CA ALA A 26 -1.08 3.87 -12.55
C ALA A 26 -0.56 2.47 -12.89
N LYS A 27 0.54 2.37 -13.66
CA LYS A 27 1.18 1.08 -13.98
C LYS A 27 1.72 0.38 -12.74
N GLN A 28 2.37 1.10 -11.82
CA GLN A 28 2.85 0.54 -10.56
C GLN A 28 1.69 -0.02 -9.72
N ARG A 29 0.56 0.70 -9.66
CA ARG A 29 -0.62 0.22 -8.93
C ARG A 29 -1.23 -1.01 -9.59
N GLN A 30 -1.33 -1.04 -10.92
CA GLN A 30 -1.78 -2.24 -11.64
C GLN A 30 -0.86 -3.44 -11.42
N GLN A 31 0.46 -3.24 -11.44
CA GLN A 31 1.44 -4.30 -11.17
C GLN A 31 1.32 -4.85 -9.76
N MET A 32 1.15 -3.98 -8.76
CA MET A 32 0.92 -4.39 -7.37
C MET A 32 -0.37 -5.21 -7.24
N LEU A 33 -1.46 -4.79 -7.90
CA LEU A 33 -2.73 -5.52 -7.89
C LEU A 33 -2.66 -6.85 -8.65
N ALA A 34 -1.73 -7.01 -9.59
CA ALA A 34 -1.49 -8.26 -10.32
C ALA A 34 -0.70 -9.27 -9.49
N GLN A 35 0.06 -8.82 -8.49
CA GLN A 35 0.78 -9.70 -7.56
C GLN A 35 -0.13 -10.30 -6.47
N ILE A 36 -1.38 -9.84 -6.36
CA ILE A 36 -2.34 -10.39 -5.41
C ILE A 36 -2.83 -11.75 -5.93
N GLN A 37 -2.49 -12.80 -5.19
CA GLN A 37 -2.95 -14.17 -5.46
C GLN A 37 -3.75 -14.70 -4.27
N LYS A 38 -4.57 -15.72 -4.52
CA LYS A 38 -5.28 -16.44 -3.46
C LYS A 38 -4.29 -17.03 -2.46
N GLY A 39 -4.59 -16.96 -1.17
CA GLY A 39 -3.75 -17.43 -0.09
C GLY A 39 -2.64 -16.46 0.36
N THR A 40 -2.52 -15.28 -0.25
CA THR A 40 -1.51 -14.30 0.17
C THR A 40 -2.03 -13.45 1.34
N LYS A 41 -1.15 -13.19 2.32
CA LYS A 41 -1.43 -12.25 3.40
C LYS A 41 -1.41 -10.82 2.87
N VAL A 42 -2.42 -10.04 3.20
CA VAL A 42 -2.51 -8.65 2.77
C VAL A 42 -2.90 -7.74 3.91
N VAL A 43 -2.51 -6.48 3.78
CA VAL A 43 -2.89 -5.38 4.65
C VAL A 43 -3.77 -4.43 3.86
N THR A 44 -4.99 -4.21 4.36
CA THR A 44 -5.92 -3.23 3.79
C THR A 44 -5.53 -1.80 4.19
N ILE A 45 -6.14 -0.79 3.56
CA ILE A 45 -5.88 0.63 3.89
C ILE A 45 -6.17 0.94 5.37
N GLY A 46 -7.15 0.26 5.97
CA GLY A 46 -7.52 0.41 7.39
C GLY A 46 -6.58 -0.31 8.38
N GLY A 47 -5.49 -0.92 7.90
CA GLY A 47 -4.59 -1.70 8.76
C GLY A 47 -5.12 -3.09 9.13
N LEU A 48 -6.25 -3.52 8.54
CA LEU A 48 -6.76 -4.86 8.76
C LEU A 48 -5.91 -5.87 7.99
N HIS A 49 -5.48 -6.91 8.71
CA HIS A 49 -4.70 -8.03 8.20
C HIS A 49 -5.63 -9.20 7.90
N GLY A 50 -5.44 -9.81 6.73
CA GLY A 50 -6.22 -10.97 6.33
C GLY A 50 -5.54 -11.76 5.24
N ILE A 51 -6.17 -12.87 4.86
CA ILE A 51 -5.72 -13.74 3.78
C ILE A 51 -6.73 -13.62 2.64
N VAL A 52 -6.23 -13.52 1.40
CA VAL A 52 -7.10 -13.50 0.22
C VAL A 52 -7.70 -14.89 0.01
N ASP A 53 -9.00 -15.03 0.20
CA ASP A 53 -9.72 -16.28 -0.08
C ASP A 53 -10.06 -16.37 -1.59
N SER A 54 -10.71 -15.33 -2.11
CA SER A 54 -11.20 -15.27 -3.48
C SER A 54 -10.96 -13.90 -4.10
N LEU A 55 -10.63 -13.87 -5.39
CA LEU A 55 -10.26 -12.67 -6.12
C LEU A 55 -11.05 -12.59 -7.42
N ASP A 56 -11.79 -11.51 -7.61
CA ASP A 56 -12.46 -11.13 -8.85
C ASP A 56 -11.78 -9.90 -9.49
N GLU A 57 -12.32 -9.40 -10.60
CA GLU A 57 -11.75 -8.24 -11.30
C GLU A 57 -11.80 -6.95 -10.48
N LYS A 58 -12.92 -6.72 -9.78
CA LYS A 58 -13.15 -5.50 -9.00
C LYS A 58 -13.17 -5.75 -7.49
N ILE A 59 -13.48 -6.98 -7.09
CA ILE A 59 -13.82 -7.34 -5.73
C ILE A 59 -12.84 -8.41 -5.23
N VAL A 60 -12.53 -8.39 -3.93
CA VAL A 60 -11.69 -9.37 -3.25
C VAL A 60 -12.39 -9.78 -1.97
N VAL A 61 -12.44 -11.09 -1.72
CA VAL A 61 -12.93 -11.65 -0.46
C VAL A 61 -11.73 -11.97 0.42
N LEU A 62 -11.72 -11.35 1.59
CA LEU A 62 -10.68 -11.49 2.61
C LEU A 62 -11.22 -12.32 3.76
N ASP A 63 -10.45 -13.33 4.16
CA ASP A 63 -10.66 -14.06 5.40
C ASP A 63 -9.85 -13.39 6.52
N VAL A 64 -10.57 -12.96 7.55
CA VAL A 64 -10.05 -12.34 8.75
C VAL A 64 -10.54 -13.16 9.92
N GLU A 65 -9.71 -14.11 10.37
CA GLU A 65 -9.99 -14.98 11.52
C GLU A 65 -11.35 -15.70 11.43
N GLY A 66 -11.72 -16.17 10.23
CA GLY A 66 -12.97 -16.90 9.99
C GLY A 66 -14.15 -16.01 9.59
N VAL A 67 -13.96 -14.70 9.47
CA VAL A 67 -14.94 -13.77 8.91
C VAL A 67 -14.57 -13.43 7.47
N TYR A 68 -15.46 -13.76 6.54
CA TYR A 68 -15.32 -13.41 5.12
C TYR A 68 -15.89 -12.02 4.86
N LEU A 69 -15.02 -11.11 4.46
CA LEU A 69 -15.36 -9.72 4.18
C LEU A 69 -15.04 -9.40 2.72
N THR A 70 -16.01 -8.77 2.06
CA THR A 70 -15.91 -8.36 0.67
C THR A 70 -15.40 -6.93 0.59
N PHE A 71 -14.26 -6.75 -0.08
CA PHE A 71 -13.62 -5.45 -0.28
C PHE A 71 -13.39 -5.17 -1.76
N ASP A 72 -13.25 -3.89 -2.10
CA ASP A 72 -12.73 -3.52 -3.41
C ASP A 72 -11.25 -3.88 -3.51
N ARG A 73 -10.85 -4.31 -4.70
CA ARG A 73 -9.47 -4.65 -5.02
C ARG A 73 -8.52 -3.46 -4.87
N SER A 74 -9.04 -2.24 -5.01
CA SER A 74 -8.32 -0.99 -4.78
C SER A 74 -8.00 -0.71 -3.31
N ALA A 75 -8.67 -1.39 -2.37
CA ALA A 75 -8.54 -1.21 -0.93
C ALA A 75 -7.37 -1.99 -0.31
N ILE A 76 -6.64 -2.77 -1.11
CA ILE A 76 -5.43 -3.48 -0.68
C ILE A 76 -4.23 -2.55 -0.78
N ARG A 77 -3.58 -2.28 0.35
CA ARG A 77 -2.47 -1.32 0.47
C ARG A 77 -1.11 -2.00 0.33
N THR A 78 -0.97 -3.19 0.90
CA THR A 78 0.29 -3.92 0.88
C THR A 78 0.00 -5.41 0.81
N VAL A 79 0.69 -6.09 -0.09
CA VAL A 79 0.72 -7.54 -0.15
C VAL A 79 1.96 -7.96 0.62
N VAL A 80 1.84 -8.95 1.50
CA VAL A 80 2.98 -9.57 2.18
C VAL A 80 3.15 -10.97 1.57
N PRO A 81 3.97 -11.11 0.51
CA PRO A 81 4.33 -12.41 0.00
C PRO A 81 5.06 -13.16 1.11
N THR A 82 4.56 -14.34 1.47
CA THR A 82 5.27 -15.24 2.38
C THR A 82 6.27 -16.05 1.55
N GLU A 83 7.26 -15.40 0.96
CA GLU A 83 8.48 -16.06 0.48
C GLU A 83 9.69 -15.18 0.76
N THR A 84 10.54 -15.70 1.63
CA THR A 84 11.85 -15.18 2.01
C THR A 84 12.76 -15.06 0.78
N THR A 85 13.15 -13.85 0.38
CA THR A 85 14.54 -13.58 -0.04
C THR A 85 14.91 -12.12 0.23
N PRO A 86 15.90 -11.87 1.09
CA PRO A 86 16.33 -10.54 1.49
C PRO A 86 17.39 -9.99 0.53
N VAL A 87 17.18 -8.83 -0.10
CA VAL A 87 18.23 -7.84 -0.41
C VAL A 87 17.52 -6.52 -0.75
N VAL A 88 17.50 -5.55 0.16
CA VAL A 88 18.21 -4.27 -0.01
C VAL A 88 18.51 -3.71 1.39
N THR A 89 19.68 -4.08 1.91
CA THR A 89 20.43 -3.21 2.81
C THR A 89 20.96 -2.03 1.98
N PRO A 90 20.73 -0.81 2.45
CA PRO A 90 21.81 0.14 2.68
C PRO A 90 21.70 0.59 4.14
N ALA A 91 22.48 0.06 5.09
CA ALA A 91 23.83 0.54 5.37
C ALA A 91 23.99 2.06 5.14
N ALA A 92 23.46 2.88 6.06
CA ALA A 92 24.28 3.74 6.92
C ALA A 92 23.43 4.61 7.85
N ALA A 93 23.79 4.52 9.15
CA ALA A 93 23.57 5.49 10.23
C ALA A 93 22.14 5.64 10.80
N GLU A 94 21.88 5.61 12.10
CA GLU A 94 22.63 5.33 13.33
C GLU A 94 21.62 5.46 14.47
N ALA A 95 21.75 4.62 15.51
CA ALA A 95 21.24 4.78 16.89
C ALA A 95 19.75 5.15 17.07
N THR A 96 18.92 4.28 17.65
CA THR A 96 18.97 4.02 19.10
C THR A 96 18.01 2.89 19.47
N GLU A 97 18.56 1.77 19.90
CA GLU A 97 17.95 0.91 20.93
C GLU A 97 18.63 1.35 22.26
N PRO A 98 17.88 1.48 23.38
CA PRO A 98 17.58 0.28 24.15
C PRO A 98 16.17 0.24 24.77
N VAL A 99 15.56 -0.94 24.66
CA VAL A 99 15.05 -1.77 25.77
C VAL A 99 14.38 -1.05 26.95
N VAL A 100 13.06 -1.25 27.07
CA VAL A 100 12.41 -1.79 28.29
C VAL A 100 11.12 -2.51 27.91
N GLU A 101 11.22 -3.83 27.83
CA GLU A 101 10.27 -4.84 28.35
C GLU A 101 9.81 -4.39 29.77
N GLU A 102 8.60 -4.54 30.29
CA GLU A 102 7.69 -5.68 30.37
C GLU A 102 6.43 -5.20 31.16
N VAL A 103 5.22 -5.65 30.75
CA VAL A 103 3.97 -6.00 31.51
C VAL A 103 3.51 -5.08 32.67
N VAL A 104 2.23 -4.66 32.73
CA VAL A 104 1.12 -5.20 33.56
C VAL A 104 -0.04 -4.22 33.31
N GLU A 105 -1.11 -4.53 32.57
CA GLU A 105 -2.35 -5.19 33.03
C GLU A 105 -2.88 -4.69 34.39
N ASP A 106 -3.77 -3.70 34.43
CA ASP A 106 -5.07 -3.90 35.07
C ASP A 106 -6.05 -2.77 34.73
N LYS A 107 -7.31 -3.14 34.89
CA LYS A 107 -8.55 -2.44 34.70
C LYS A 107 -8.66 -1.28 35.67
N ASP A 108 -9.35 -0.23 35.25
CA ASP A 108 -10.44 0.41 36.00
C ASP A 108 -11.01 1.50 35.09
N VAL A 109 -12.19 1.27 34.51
CA VAL A 109 -13.47 1.72 35.10
C VAL A 109 -13.57 3.24 35.13
N ASN A 110 -14.24 3.72 34.07
CA ASN A 110 -15.04 4.93 34.04
C ASN A 110 -15.84 5.14 35.33
N VAL A 111 -15.59 6.20 36.10
CA VAL A 111 -16.60 6.85 36.94
C VAL A 111 -16.33 8.36 37.04
N LYS A 112 -17.14 9.11 36.28
CA LYS A 112 -17.75 10.43 36.62
C LYS A 112 -16.97 11.71 36.36
#